data_AF-A0A3R7S3J7-F1
#
_entry.id   AF-A0A3R7S3J7-F1
#
_cell.length_a   1.000
_cell.length_b   1.000
_cell.length_c   1.000
_cell.angle_alpha   90.00
_cell.angle_beta   90.00
_cell.angle_gamma   90.00
#
_symmetry.space_group_name_H-M   'P 1'
#
loop_
_entity.id
_entity.type
_entity.pdbx_description
1 polymer ?
#
loop_
_entity_poly.entity_id
_entity_poly.type
_entity_poly.pdbx_seq_one_letter_code
_entity_poly.pdbx_strand_id
1 'polypeptide(L)' 'MAKHKTHYEDCDVLVVGGGMAGTGAAFEARHWGRDLKIVCVEKANIDR' A
#
# COMPACT_ATOMS: atom_id res chain seq x y z
N MET A 1 -25.30 5.24 15.02
CA MET A 1 -24.17 5.51 14.11
C MET A 1 -23.00 4.63 14.53
N ALA A 2 -22.27 4.02 13.59
CA ALA A 2 -21.16 3.13 13.93
C ALA A 2 -20.05 3.92 14.66
N LYS A 3 -19.43 3.31 15.69
CA LYS A 3 -18.39 3.92 16.52
C LYS A 3 -17.06 4.16 15.78
N HIS A 4 -16.95 3.63 14.56
CA HIS A 4 -15.75 3.67 13.73
C HIS A 4 -16.01 4.43 12.44
N LYS A 5 -15.06 5.30 12.07
CA LYS A 5 -15.06 6.00 10.80
C LYS A 5 -14.53 5.06 9.72
N THR A 6 -15.31 4.83 8.68
CA THR A 6 -14.85 4.11 7.48
C THR A 6 -14.10 5.08 6.57
N HIS A 7 -12.92 4.66 6.11
CA HIS A 7 -12.14 5.36 5.10
C HIS A 7 -12.11 4.50 3.84
N TYR A 8 -12.46 5.11 2.71
CA TYR A 8 -12.37 4.49 1.39
C TYR A 8 -11.15 5.06 0.68
N GLU A 9 -10.32 4.20 0.11
CA GLU A 9 -9.13 4.56 -0.65
C GLU A 9 -9.09 3.71 -1.91
N ASP A 10 -9.25 4.36 -3.06
CA ASP A 10 -9.13 3.70 -4.37
C ASP A 10 -7.64 3.55 -4.74
N CYS A 11 -7.29 2.45 -5.40
CA CYS A 11 -5.94 2.23 -5.93
C CYS A 11 -5.99 1.24 -7.09
N ASP A 12 -4.98 1.29 -7.96
CA ASP A 12 -4.83 0.33 -9.06
C ASP A 12 -4.11 -0.93 -8.57
N VAL A 13 -3.17 -0.76 -7.62
CA VAL A 13 -2.43 -1.86 -6.99
C VAL A 13 -2.33 -1.61 -5.48
N LEU A 14 -2.84 -2.57 -4.70
CA LEU A 14 -2.73 -2.60 -3.24
C LEU A 14 -1.71 -3.65 -2.80
N VAL A 15 -0.64 -3.21 -2.14
CA VAL A 15 0.34 -4.07 -1.47
C VAL A 15 0.04 -4.14 0.02
N VAL A 16 -0.21 -5.35 0.53
CA VAL A 16 -0.53 -5.59 1.95
C VAL A 16 0.68 -6.21 2.66
N GLY A 17 1.31 -5.42 3.53
CA GLY A 17 2.54 -5.74 4.25
C GLY A 17 3.76 -5.04 3.63
N GLY A 18 4.60 -4.42 4.46
CA GLY A 18 5.79 -3.66 4.11
C GLY A 18 7.11 -4.34 4.53
N GLY A 19 7.12 -5.67 4.63
CA GLY A 19 8.37 -6.45 4.75
C GLY A 19 9.10 -6.58 3.41
N MET A 20 10.16 -7.39 3.34
CA MET A 20 11.03 -7.51 2.15
C MET A 20 10.27 -7.77 0.84
N ALA A 21 9.28 -8.64 0.86
CA ALA A 21 8.48 -8.94 -0.34
C ALA A 21 7.57 -7.76 -0.72
N GLY A 22 6.98 -7.08 0.28
CA GLY A 22 6.06 -5.98 0.07
C GLY A 22 6.75 -4.73 -0.44
N THR A 23 7.90 -4.35 0.14
CA THR A 23 8.68 -3.22 -0.34
C THR A 23 9.27 -3.49 -1.73
N GLY A 24 9.73 -4.71 -2.01
CA GLY A 24 10.14 -5.12 -3.36
C GLY A 24 9.00 -5.04 -4.39
N ALA A 25 7.81 -5.51 -4.03
CA ALA A 25 6.63 -5.40 -4.88
C ALA A 25 6.22 -3.94 -5.11
N ALA A 26 6.22 -3.10 -4.08
CA ALA A 26 5.91 -1.67 -4.21
C ALA A 26 6.96 -0.93 -5.08
N PHE A 27 8.24 -1.29 -4.95
CA PHE A 27 9.33 -0.74 -5.75
C PHE A 27 9.17 -1.07 -7.24
N GLU A 28 8.99 -2.35 -7.57
CA GLU A 28 8.78 -2.79 -8.97
C GLU A 28 7.45 -2.26 -9.53
N ALA A 29 6.38 -2.28 -8.74
CA ALA A 29 5.08 -1.74 -9.16
C ALA A 29 5.17 -0.24 -9.50
N ARG A 30 5.96 0.54 -8.76
CA ARG A 30 6.20 1.95 -9.09
C ARG A 30 7.04 2.13 -10.35
N HIS A 31 8.02 1.25 -10.58
CA HIS A 31 8.87 1.31 -11.77
C HIS A 31 8.05 1.05 -13.06
N TRP A 32 7.28 -0.03 -13.08
CA TRP A 32 6.51 -0.45 -14.26
C TRP A 32 5.16 0.26 -14.39
N GLY A 33 4.47 0.43 -13.27
CA GLY A 33 3.13 1.02 -13.20
C GLY A 33 3.11 2.54 -13.16
N ARG A 34 4.16 3.23 -13.63
CA ARG A 34 4.31 4.70 -13.80
C ARG A 34 3.15 5.58 -13.31
N ASP A 35 2.03 5.58 -14.03
CA ASP A 35 0.83 6.41 -13.85
C ASP A 35 -0.23 5.83 -12.90
N LEU A 36 -0.10 4.56 -12.52
CA LEU A 36 -0.96 3.86 -11.57
C LEU A 36 -0.75 4.35 -10.12
N LYS A 37 -1.86 4.44 -9.37
CA LYS A 37 -1.86 4.67 -7.92
C LYS A 37 -1.53 3.37 -7.19
N ILE A 38 -0.27 3.27 -6.76
CA ILE A 38 0.25 2.17 -5.94
C ILE A 38 0.12 2.52 -4.46
N VAL A 39 -0.58 1.70 -3.68
CA VAL A 39 -0.75 1.89 -2.23
C VAL A 39 -0.11 0.71 -1.49
N CYS A 40 0.78 1.01 -0.55
CA CYS A 40 1.35 0.02 0.36
C CYS A 40 0.79 0.25 1.77
N VAL A 41 0.22 -0.79 2.38
CA VAL A 41 -0.28 -0.74 3.76
C VAL A 41 0.56 -1.64 4.65
N GLU A 42 0.96 -1.12 5.81
CA GLU A 42 1.68 -1.85 6.84
C GLU A 42 1.02 -1.58 8.19
N LYS A 43 0.91 -2.63 9.01
CA LYS A 43 0.37 -2.55 10.37
C LYS A 43 1.39 -1.92 11.34
N ALA A 44 2.66 -2.18 11.13
CA ALA A 44 3.79 -1.66 11.89
C ALA A 44 4.39 -0.40 11.21
N ASN A 45 5.69 -0.16 11.40
CA ASN A 45 6.43 0.92 10.75
C ASN A 45 7.48 0.31 9.80
N ILE A 46 7.49 0.76 8.55
CA ILE A 46 8.39 0.29 7.50
C ILE A 46 9.83 0.79 7.75
N ASP A 47 9.99 2.03 8.25
CA ASP A 47 11.29 2.69 8.46
C ASP A 47 11.80 2.60 9.91
N ARG A 48 11.43 1.54 10.65
CA ARG A 48 11.87 1.40 12.04
C ARG A 48 13.27 0.81 12.17
#